data_AF-A0A849U590-F1
#
_entry.id   AF-A0A849U590-F1
#
_cell.length_a   1.000
_cell.length_b   1.000
_cell.length_c   1.000
_cell.angle_alpha   90.00
_cell.angle_beta   90.00
_cell.angle_gamma   90.00
#
_symmetry.space_group_name_H-M   'P 1'
#
loop_
_entity.id
_entity.type
_entity.pdbx_description
1 polymer ?
#
loop_
_entity_poly.entity_id
_entity_poly.type
_entity_poly.pdbx_seq_one_letter_code
_entity_poly.pdbx_strand_id
1 'polypeptide(L)'
;MSQIWGSIPKHHYVSLAPWCWVQLESAEPPGPFPFMGGIASEVVNSLQEAHSLLSSAIDTAISDVFSKRAPLDDVDRQRRLEDAYAELVNARPYLKQHIRCGRRPDGTFQWDFPTDPSKSATVTNGGLRIFHAVNHQALPFGFNQLPLGPTVGELLGQLDGTHTVDEIRSVVSALPRDSQGLLTRLLELLQLQGCVITSATASISRHWFDVVQDQDTVHLGHAALLYRQRETMFLFDPWLLPWFAESSIPSLWGGLLPKPAAVFLTHDHDDHVDPRTLLHLPKDTPIIVPSRRNRTQLFFDYHGLLTELGFEHVIELAHGESWAFEGGAVVSVPFYGEDPCDLNMPRNCYLISDRGYNVLVHADSGPTNDGRSALKDNVIQQMVGRYGPIPLVFASQQQLFEIRSHAAHSPLAHPGTWLDVGENGYLTNAYLADVCAVAHARLFVSYATGGADWYPDHLSFMFSRRNPARTALLTAHWEPPEKLKDLLASQKCRYHYAHALDLYRATGTREVEVIAVGEALTPLTLYRLDHGDPPFMKSGKRR
;
A
#
# COMPACT_ATOMS: atom_id res chain seq x y z
N MET A 1 -20.80 33.80 13.40
CA MET A 1 -20.58 32.57 14.20
C MET A 1 -20.87 31.39 13.28
N SER A 2 -19.92 30.47 13.18
CA SER A 2 -20.03 29.30 12.30
C SER A 2 -21.25 28.44 12.66
N GLN A 3 -22.01 27.98 11.66
CA GLN A 3 -23.29 27.28 11.88
C GLN A 3 -23.10 25.81 12.30
N ILE A 4 -21.95 25.19 12.00
CA ILE A 4 -21.71 23.77 12.30
C ILE A 4 -21.74 23.49 13.81
N TRP A 5 -21.05 24.30 14.61
CA TRP A 5 -20.92 24.07 16.05
C TRP A 5 -22.22 24.25 16.84
N GLY A 6 -23.22 24.90 16.24
CA GLY A 6 -24.54 25.10 16.84
C GLY A 6 -25.60 24.11 16.36
N SER A 7 -25.33 23.36 15.28
CA SER A 7 -26.31 22.48 14.63
C SER A 7 -26.20 21.02 15.07
N ILE A 8 -25.09 20.63 15.71
CA ILE A 8 -24.83 19.27 16.20
C ILE A 8 -24.67 19.30 17.74
N PRO A 9 -25.21 18.31 18.49
CA PRO A 9 -24.98 18.22 19.92
C PRO A 9 -23.49 18.11 20.26
N LYS A 10 -23.04 18.96 21.18
CA LYS A 10 -21.63 19.12 21.59
C LYS A 10 -20.92 17.85 22.07
N HIS A 11 -21.68 16.93 22.66
CA HIS A 11 -21.18 15.70 23.26
C HIS A 11 -21.30 14.48 22.33
N HIS A 12 -21.81 14.67 21.11
CA HIS A 12 -21.82 13.60 20.13
C HIS A 12 -20.44 13.40 19.53
N TYR A 13 -20.08 12.14 19.30
CA TYR A 13 -18.92 11.72 18.52
C TYR A 13 -19.16 12.02 17.04
N VAL A 14 -18.08 12.37 16.33
CA VAL A 14 -18.12 12.80 14.93
C VAL A 14 -17.23 11.90 14.08
N SER A 15 -17.76 11.45 12.94
CA SER A 15 -17.01 10.67 11.96
C SER A 15 -17.26 11.19 10.55
N LEU A 16 -16.30 10.99 9.65
CA LEU A 16 -16.57 11.01 8.22
C LEU A 16 -17.50 9.83 7.88
N ALA A 17 -18.48 10.05 7.03
CA ALA A 17 -19.40 9.02 6.56
C ALA A 17 -18.63 7.96 5.76
N PRO A 18 -18.93 6.65 5.91
CA PRO A 18 -18.18 5.60 5.22
C PRO A 18 -18.18 5.67 3.69
N TRP A 19 -19.19 6.30 3.09
CA TRP A 19 -19.33 6.49 1.63
C TRP A 19 -18.73 7.82 1.14
N CYS A 20 -17.99 8.53 1.99
CA CYS A 20 -17.32 9.77 1.67
C CYS A 20 -15.82 9.68 1.94
N TRP A 21 -15.04 10.35 1.10
CA TRP A 21 -13.60 10.50 1.32
C TRP A 21 -13.11 11.82 0.75
N VAL A 22 -11.91 12.19 1.19
CA VAL A 22 -11.17 13.33 0.67
C VAL A 22 -9.90 12.85 -0.03
N GLN A 23 -9.54 13.52 -1.11
CA GLN A 23 -8.24 13.35 -1.75
C GLN A 23 -7.59 14.71 -1.91
N LEU A 24 -6.33 14.85 -1.51
CA LEU A 24 -5.56 16.06 -1.76
C LEU A 24 -5.32 16.23 -3.27
N GLU A 25 -5.37 17.46 -3.74
CA GLU A 25 -5.10 17.81 -5.14
C GLU A 25 -3.84 18.66 -5.21
N SER A 26 -2.86 18.18 -5.97
CA SER A 26 -1.61 18.89 -6.20
C SER A 26 -1.85 20.20 -6.96
N ALA A 27 -1.13 21.25 -6.57
CA ALA A 27 -1.14 22.54 -7.28
C ALA A 27 -0.49 22.44 -8.67
N GLU A 28 0.46 21.51 -8.82
CA GLU A 28 1.18 21.22 -10.05
C GLU A 28 1.13 19.72 -10.36
N PRO A 29 1.24 19.27 -11.62
CA PRO A 29 1.34 17.85 -11.91
C PRO A 29 2.52 17.23 -11.13
N PRO A 30 2.32 16.13 -10.39
CA PRO A 30 3.31 15.59 -9.44
C PRO A 30 4.57 14.99 -10.09
N GLY A 31 4.76 15.16 -11.40
CA GLY A 31 5.77 14.45 -12.18
C GLY A 31 5.42 12.98 -12.41
N PRO A 32 6.27 12.23 -13.12
CA PRO A 32 6.02 10.82 -13.44
C PRO A 32 6.17 9.89 -12.24
N PHE A 33 7.01 10.26 -11.27
CA PHE A 33 7.27 9.47 -10.05
C PHE A 33 7.21 10.39 -8.82
N PRO A 34 6.01 10.66 -8.27
CA PRO A 34 5.89 11.42 -7.04
C PRO A 34 6.70 10.77 -5.92
N PHE A 35 7.38 11.59 -5.11
CA PHE A 35 8.19 11.12 -3.97
C PHE A 35 9.37 10.22 -4.34
N MET A 36 9.79 10.17 -5.61
CA MET A 36 11.04 9.52 -5.98
C MET A 36 12.24 10.31 -5.45
N GLY A 37 12.99 9.71 -4.54
CA GLY A 37 14.15 10.24 -3.86
C GLY A 37 15.48 9.69 -4.37
N GLY A 38 16.57 10.42 -4.10
CA GLY A 38 17.92 10.07 -4.58
C GLY A 38 18.26 10.67 -5.94
N ILE A 39 17.33 11.40 -6.56
CA ILE A 39 17.46 11.97 -7.89
C ILE A 39 16.66 13.28 -7.97
N ALA A 40 17.16 14.24 -8.75
CA ALA A 40 16.46 15.52 -8.95
C ALA A 40 15.31 15.37 -9.96
N SER A 41 14.19 16.05 -9.72
CA SER A 41 12.96 15.93 -10.53
C SER A 41 13.19 16.25 -12.02
N GLU A 42 14.06 17.21 -12.35
CA GLU A 42 14.42 17.55 -13.73
C GLU A 42 15.15 16.40 -14.46
N VAL A 43 15.93 15.61 -13.73
CA VAL A 43 16.62 14.41 -14.26
C VAL A 43 15.61 13.30 -14.48
N VAL A 44 14.73 13.07 -13.50
CA VAL A 44 13.61 12.11 -13.62
C VAL A 44 12.74 12.42 -14.84
N ASN A 45 12.35 13.68 -15.01
CA ASN A 45 11.56 14.12 -16.15
C ASN A 45 12.27 13.86 -17.49
N SER A 46 13.60 14.05 -17.54
CA SER A 46 14.38 13.77 -18.74
C SER A 46 14.48 12.28 -19.06
N LEU A 47 14.63 11.44 -18.03
CA LEU A 47 14.63 9.98 -18.16
C LEU A 47 13.28 9.48 -18.66
N GLN A 48 12.19 9.94 -18.04
CA GLN A 48 10.82 9.66 -18.48
C GLN A 48 10.59 10.11 -19.92
N GLU A 49 11.00 11.33 -20.28
CA GLU A 49 10.82 11.83 -21.64
C GLU A 49 11.57 10.98 -22.66
N ALA A 50 12.82 10.59 -22.38
CA ALA A 50 13.60 9.72 -23.25
C ALA A 50 12.92 8.35 -23.47
N HIS A 51 12.37 7.75 -22.41
CA HIS A 51 11.56 6.53 -22.49
C HIS A 51 10.28 6.73 -23.31
N SER A 52 9.50 7.76 -23.00
CA SER A 52 8.25 8.08 -23.70
C SER A 52 8.47 8.31 -25.20
N LEU A 53 9.55 8.97 -25.59
CA LEU A 53 9.89 9.21 -27.00
C LEU A 53 10.25 7.92 -27.77
N LEU A 54 10.71 6.87 -27.07
CA LEU A 54 11.01 5.57 -27.66
C LEU A 54 9.87 4.56 -27.55
N SER A 55 8.86 4.80 -26.69
CA SER A 55 7.77 3.86 -26.39
C SER A 55 7.11 3.28 -27.64
N SER A 56 6.77 4.10 -28.64
CA SER A 56 6.15 3.62 -29.88
C SER A 56 7.07 2.70 -30.72
N ALA A 57 8.38 2.98 -30.72
CA ALA A 57 9.35 2.13 -31.40
C ALA A 57 9.54 0.79 -30.65
N ILE A 58 9.51 0.83 -29.32
CA ILE A 58 9.56 -0.35 -28.45
C ILE A 58 8.33 -1.22 -28.67
N ASP A 59 7.12 -0.65 -28.67
CA ASP A 59 5.87 -1.37 -28.93
C ASP A 59 5.88 -2.03 -30.32
N THR A 60 6.45 -1.34 -31.31
CA THR A 60 6.65 -1.89 -32.65
C THR A 60 7.62 -3.07 -32.64
N ALA A 61 8.74 -2.97 -31.91
CA ALA A 61 9.70 -4.06 -31.77
C ALA A 61 9.09 -5.29 -31.05
N ILE A 62 8.27 -5.06 -30.02
CA ILE A 62 7.52 -6.13 -29.34
C ILE A 62 6.54 -6.78 -30.34
N SER A 63 5.78 -5.98 -31.08
CA SER A 63 4.87 -6.47 -32.13
C SER A 63 5.59 -7.30 -33.20
N ASP A 64 6.84 -6.96 -33.54
CA ASP A 64 7.66 -7.74 -34.48
C ASP A 64 8.01 -9.13 -33.99
N VAL A 65 8.25 -9.27 -32.69
CA VAL A 65 8.46 -10.59 -32.07
C VAL A 65 7.17 -11.41 -32.15
N PHE A 66 6.03 -10.85 -31.73
CA PHE A 66 4.75 -11.56 -31.75
C PHE A 66 4.24 -11.88 -33.17
N SER A 67 4.54 -11.02 -34.14
CA SER A 67 4.23 -11.23 -35.57
C SER A 67 5.26 -12.11 -36.30
N LYS A 68 6.29 -12.61 -35.59
CA LYS A 68 7.37 -13.46 -36.11
C LYS A 68 8.22 -12.79 -37.20
N ARG A 69 8.30 -11.45 -37.18
CA ARG A 69 9.21 -10.66 -38.02
C ARG A 69 10.60 -10.51 -37.40
N ALA A 70 10.70 -10.65 -36.07
CA ALA A 70 11.95 -10.68 -35.32
C ALA A 70 12.00 -11.93 -34.42
N PRO A 71 13.19 -12.52 -34.18
CA PRO A 71 13.34 -13.63 -33.24
C PRO A 71 13.25 -13.14 -31.78
N LEU A 72 12.83 -14.03 -30.87
CA LEU A 72 12.78 -13.74 -29.44
C LEU A 72 14.19 -13.61 -28.83
N ASP A 73 15.16 -14.35 -29.35
CA ASP A 73 16.55 -14.47 -28.89
C ASP A 73 17.55 -13.64 -29.72
N ASP A 74 17.12 -12.46 -30.17
CA ASP A 74 17.92 -11.54 -30.97
C ASP A 74 19.12 -10.95 -30.19
N VAL A 75 20.32 -11.49 -30.43
CA VAL A 75 21.57 -11.10 -29.76
C VAL A 75 21.97 -9.64 -29.98
N ASP A 76 21.48 -8.99 -31.05
CA ASP A 76 21.80 -7.60 -31.36
C ASP A 76 20.74 -6.62 -30.84
N ARG A 77 19.63 -7.11 -30.26
CA ARG A 77 18.50 -6.28 -29.80
C ARG A 77 18.92 -5.27 -28.74
N GLN A 78 19.64 -5.74 -27.72
CA GLN A 78 20.18 -4.86 -26.67
C GLN A 78 21.02 -3.74 -27.28
N ARG A 79 21.96 -4.10 -28.16
CA ARG A 79 22.86 -3.12 -28.80
C ARG A 79 22.09 -2.08 -29.61
N ARG A 80 21.10 -2.51 -30.41
CA ARG A 80 20.26 -1.59 -31.20
C ARG A 80 19.46 -0.64 -30.32
N LEU A 81 18.93 -1.12 -29.20
CA LEU A 81 18.16 -0.29 -28.28
C LEU A 81 19.03 0.74 -27.55
N GLU A 82 20.21 0.33 -27.09
CA GLU A 82 21.25 1.22 -26.55
C GLU A 82 21.64 2.31 -27.56
N ASP A 83 21.93 1.92 -28.82
CA ASP A 83 22.34 2.84 -29.87
C ASP A 83 21.20 3.83 -30.21
N ALA A 84 19.95 3.36 -30.28
CA ALA A 84 18.78 4.22 -30.50
C ALA A 84 18.55 5.21 -29.34
N TYR A 85 18.71 4.77 -28.09
CA TYR A 85 18.64 5.64 -26.92
C TYR A 85 19.73 6.71 -26.94
N ALA A 86 20.97 6.32 -27.24
CA ALA A 86 22.08 7.27 -27.34
C ALA A 86 21.89 8.27 -28.47
N GLU A 87 21.38 7.86 -29.64
CA GLU A 87 21.04 8.78 -30.73
C GLU A 87 19.98 9.79 -30.28
N LEU A 88 18.91 9.32 -29.62
CA LEU A 88 17.82 10.15 -29.14
C LEU A 88 18.28 11.23 -28.16
N VAL A 89 19.07 10.84 -27.16
CA VAL A 89 19.59 11.75 -26.13
C VAL A 89 20.61 12.72 -26.73
N ASN A 90 21.53 12.24 -27.57
CA ASN A 90 22.58 13.09 -28.15
C ASN A 90 22.03 14.13 -29.14
N ALA A 91 20.90 13.84 -29.80
CA ALA A 91 20.21 14.80 -30.66
C ALA A 91 19.47 15.91 -29.89
N ARG A 92 19.35 15.82 -28.56
CA ARG A 92 18.56 16.72 -27.70
C ARG A 92 19.42 17.32 -26.59
N PRO A 93 19.93 18.56 -26.74
CA PRO A 93 20.81 19.19 -25.76
C PRO A 93 20.25 19.22 -24.33
N TYR A 94 18.94 19.41 -24.17
CA TYR A 94 18.25 19.47 -22.87
C TYR A 94 18.08 18.11 -22.18
N LEU A 95 18.20 16.99 -22.91
CA LEU A 95 18.30 15.66 -22.29
C LEU A 95 19.75 15.35 -21.95
N LYS A 96 20.69 15.71 -22.84
CA LYS A 96 22.13 15.49 -22.68
C LYS A 96 22.74 16.21 -21.47
N GLN A 97 22.14 17.30 -21.01
CA GLN A 97 22.56 17.97 -19.76
C GLN A 97 22.32 17.11 -18.51
N HIS A 98 21.37 16.17 -18.55
CA HIS A 98 21.00 15.30 -17.43
C HIS A 98 21.43 13.85 -17.62
N ILE A 99 21.46 13.35 -18.86
CA ILE A 99 21.72 11.96 -19.19
C ILE A 99 23.02 11.85 -19.96
N ARG A 100 23.96 11.06 -19.43
CA ARG A 100 25.21 10.71 -20.10
C ARG A 100 25.09 9.30 -20.65
N CYS A 101 25.05 9.18 -21.98
CA CYS A 101 24.98 7.88 -22.61
C CYS A 101 25.73 7.80 -23.94
N GLY A 102 26.22 6.61 -24.25
CA GLY A 102 26.93 6.31 -25.49
C GLY A 102 27.91 5.16 -25.36
N ARG A 103 28.34 4.62 -26.50
CA ARG A 103 29.28 3.49 -26.52
C ARG A 103 30.71 3.99 -26.31
N ARG A 104 31.41 3.35 -25.37
CA ARG A 104 32.83 3.59 -25.09
C ARG A 104 33.72 2.91 -26.13
N PRO A 105 35.01 3.29 -26.26
CA PRO A 105 35.94 2.66 -27.19
C PRO A 105 36.13 1.15 -26.99
N ASP A 106 35.88 0.64 -25.78
CA ASP A 106 35.94 -0.79 -25.45
C ASP A 106 34.67 -1.58 -25.85
N GLY A 107 33.68 -0.90 -26.44
CA GLY A 107 32.41 -1.50 -26.86
C GLY A 107 31.32 -1.51 -25.80
N THR A 108 31.65 -1.19 -24.53
CA THR A 108 30.66 -1.11 -23.45
C THR A 108 29.75 0.11 -23.62
N PHE A 109 28.48 -0.03 -23.25
CA PHE A 109 27.54 1.09 -23.24
C PHE A 109 27.61 1.83 -21.90
N GLN A 110 27.82 3.14 -21.95
CA GLN A 110 27.69 4.00 -20.80
C GLN A 110 26.27 4.51 -20.72
N TRP A 111 25.68 4.46 -19.53
CA TRP A 111 24.44 5.12 -19.20
C TRP A 111 24.48 5.52 -17.73
N ASP A 112 24.54 6.83 -17.47
CA ASP A 112 24.56 7.40 -16.13
C ASP A 112 23.84 8.75 -16.09
N PHE A 113 23.33 9.08 -14.92
CA PHE A 113 22.66 10.33 -14.61
C PHE A 113 23.05 10.78 -13.20
N PRO A 114 23.01 12.10 -12.90
CA PRO A 114 23.40 12.59 -11.59
C PRO A 114 22.35 12.18 -10.54
N THR A 115 22.84 11.58 -9.46
CA THR A 115 22.03 11.25 -8.27
C THR A 115 22.44 12.08 -7.09
N ASP A 116 21.48 12.40 -6.24
CA ASP A 116 21.65 13.24 -5.07
C ASP A 116 20.72 12.73 -3.96
N PRO A 117 21.26 12.11 -2.88
CA PRO A 117 20.45 11.57 -1.78
C PRO A 117 19.68 12.65 -1.01
N SER A 118 19.99 13.93 -1.21
CA SER A 118 19.25 15.05 -0.62
C SER A 118 18.08 15.53 -1.48
N LYS A 119 17.92 15.02 -2.70
CA LYS A 119 16.85 15.39 -3.63
C LYS A 119 15.74 14.36 -3.62
N SER A 120 14.53 14.86 -3.77
CA SER A 120 13.30 14.09 -3.86
C SER A 120 12.25 14.88 -4.64
N ALA A 121 11.42 14.19 -5.40
CA ALA A 121 10.23 14.79 -5.98
C ALA A 121 9.22 15.13 -4.88
N THR A 122 8.85 16.41 -4.77
CA THR A 122 7.88 16.87 -3.78
C THR A 122 6.53 17.17 -4.44
N VAL A 123 5.45 16.85 -3.75
CA VAL A 123 4.09 17.22 -4.14
C VAL A 123 3.59 18.29 -3.19
N THR A 124 3.12 19.41 -3.72
CA THR A 124 2.51 20.49 -2.93
C THR A 124 1.02 20.53 -3.21
N ASN A 125 0.18 20.32 -2.20
CA ASN A 125 -1.26 20.34 -2.40
C ASN A 125 -1.82 21.76 -2.40
N GLY A 126 -2.53 22.11 -3.48
CA GLY A 126 -3.20 23.40 -3.66
C GLY A 126 -4.67 23.39 -3.24
N GLY A 127 -5.21 22.20 -2.98
CA GLY A 127 -6.59 21.99 -2.58
C GLY A 127 -6.87 20.52 -2.28
N LEU A 128 -8.14 20.19 -2.26
CA LEU A 128 -8.64 18.83 -2.11
C LEU A 128 -9.93 18.65 -2.89
N ARG A 129 -10.31 17.40 -3.08
CA ARG A 129 -11.60 16.99 -3.62
C ARG A 129 -12.33 16.13 -2.62
N ILE A 130 -13.58 16.50 -2.33
CA ILE A 130 -14.50 15.74 -1.50
C ILE A 130 -15.33 14.86 -2.43
N PHE A 131 -15.35 13.56 -2.17
CA PHE A 131 -16.17 12.61 -2.90
C PHE A 131 -17.29 12.06 -2.03
N HIS A 132 -18.45 11.86 -2.65
CA HIS A 132 -19.61 11.24 -2.02
C HIS A 132 -20.14 10.15 -2.95
N ALA A 133 -19.83 8.88 -2.65
CA ALA A 133 -20.09 7.75 -3.55
C ALA A 133 -21.58 7.59 -3.88
N VAL A 134 -22.46 7.66 -2.86
CA VAL A 134 -23.90 7.41 -3.02
C VAL A 134 -24.59 8.47 -3.91
N ASN A 135 -24.10 9.71 -3.90
CA ASN A 135 -24.68 10.81 -4.69
C ASN A 135 -23.91 11.04 -5.99
N HIS A 136 -22.83 10.28 -6.23
CA HIS A 136 -21.88 10.47 -7.34
C HIS A 136 -21.37 11.91 -7.47
N GLN A 137 -21.04 12.54 -6.34
CA GLN A 137 -20.55 13.91 -6.30
C GLN A 137 -19.05 13.98 -6.05
N ALA A 138 -18.41 14.95 -6.69
CA ALA A 138 -17.03 15.32 -6.51
C ALA A 138 -16.94 16.86 -6.42
N LEU A 139 -16.54 17.38 -5.27
CA LEU A 139 -16.56 18.81 -4.97
C LEU A 139 -15.14 19.30 -4.67
N PRO A 140 -14.61 20.26 -5.44
CA PRO A 140 -13.30 20.83 -5.18
C PRO A 140 -13.35 21.80 -4.00
N PHE A 141 -12.25 21.86 -3.26
CA PHE A 141 -12.02 22.82 -2.19
C PHE A 141 -10.58 23.32 -2.26
N GLY A 142 -10.38 24.58 -2.65
CA GLY A 142 -9.06 25.18 -2.78
C GLY A 142 -8.50 25.67 -1.44
N PHE A 143 -7.19 25.58 -1.26
CA PHE A 143 -6.50 26.11 -0.08
C PHE A 143 -6.13 27.59 -0.19
N ASN A 144 -6.46 28.26 -1.31
CA ASN A 144 -6.09 29.66 -1.56
C ASN A 144 -4.59 29.92 -1.37
N GLN A 145 -3.75 29.01 -1.89
CA GLN A 145 -2.28 29.05 -1.80
C GLN A 145 -1.69 28.86 -0.38
N LEU A 146 -2.51 28.48 0.60
CA LEU A 146 -2.03 28.11 1.93
C LEU A 146 -1.61 26.62 1.96
N PRO A 147 -0.51 26.27 2.65
CA PRO A 147 -0.04 24.89 2.77
C PRO A 147 -0.85 24.14 3.84
N LEU A 148 -2.12 23.85 3.53
CA LEU A 148 -3.06 23.26 4.49
C LEU A 148 -3.12 21.73 4.48
N GLY A 149 -2.36 21.04 3.62
CA GLY A 149 -2.31 19.58 3.55
C GLY A 149 -2.18 18.91 4.93
N PRO A 150 -1.14 19.25 5.71
CA PRO A 150 -0.93 18.68 7.04
C PRO A 150 -2.09 18.94 8.01
N THR A 151 -2.61 20.17 8.03
CA THR A 151 -3.69 20.57 8.95
C THR A 151 -5.04 19.96 8.56
N VAL A 152 -5.28 19.77 7.26
CA VAL A 152 -6.43 19.01 6.75
C VAL A 152 -6.31 17.55 7.19
N GLY A 153 -5.12 16.97 7.08
CA GLY A 153 -4.86 15.62 7.56
C GLY A 153 -5.09 15.45 9.06
N GLU A 154 -4.67 16.41 9.87
CA GLU A 154 -4.94 16.44 11.32
C GLU A 154 -6.44 16.43 11.61
N LEU A 155 -7.20 17.29 10.92
CA LEU A 155 -8.65 17.34 11.06
C LEU A 155 -9.31 16.03 10.63
N LEU A 156 -8.99 15.52 9.44
CA LEU A 156 -9.60 14.30 8.88
C LEU A 156 -9.27 13.07 9.73
N GLY A 157 -8.06 12.99 10.30
CA GLY A 157 -7.65 11.93 11.20
C GLY A 157 -8.41 11.90 12.53
N GLN A 158 -9.10 12.98 12.90
CA GLN A 158 -9.97 13.04 14.08
C GLN A 158 -11.45 12.81 13.77
N LEU A 159 -11.83 12.77 12.48
CA LEU A 159 -13.18 12.40 12.04
C LEU A 159 -13.33 10.87 11.96
N ASP A 160 -12.93 10.18 13.02
CA ASP A 160 -12.87 8.72 13.13
C ASP A 160 -13.95 8.14 14.06
N GLY A 161 -14.87 8.97 14.57
CA GLY A 161 -15.92 8.55 15.48
C GLY A 161 -15.48 8.43 16.94
N THR A 162 -14.25 8.85 17.29
CA THR A 162 -13.75 8.78 18.67
C THR A 162 -13.69 10.14 19.37
N HIS A 163 -13.81 11.24 18.61
CA HIS A 163 -13.78 12.61 19.11
C HIS A 163 -15.17 13.24 19.08
N THR A 164 -15.49 13.99 20.12
CA THR A 164 -16.72 14.76 20.25
C THR A 164 -16.67 16.06 19.46
N VAL A 165 -17.84 16.62 19.12
CA VAL A 165 -17.94 17.94 18.45
C VAL A 165 -17.17 19.03 19.22
N ASP A 166 -17.22 19.02 20.55
CA ASP A 166 -16.51 20.02 21.37
C ASP A 166 -14.99 19.85 21.36
N GLU A 167 -14.49 18.62 21.25
CA GLU A 167 -13.06 18.33 21.07
C GLU A 167 -12.58 18.78 19.69
N ILE A 168 -13.30 18.42 18.62
CA ILE A 168 -12.98 18.87 17.25
C ILE A 168 -13.01 20.41 17.17
N ARG A 169 -13.98 21.07 17.84
CA ARG A 169 -14.04 22.54 17.94
C ARG A 169 -12.81 23.12 18.62
N SER A 170 -12.35 22.48 19.68
CA SER A 170 -11.17 22.90 20.44
C SER A 170 -9.92 22.82 19.59
N VAL A 171 -9.75 21.72 18.83
CA VAL A 171 -8.65 21.54 17.87
C VAL A 171 -8.68 22.63 16.81
N VAL A 172 -9.80 22.84 16.13
CA VAL A 172 -9.93 23.88 15.09
C VAL A 172 -9.67 25.29 15.67
N SER A 173 -10.01 25.53 16.93
CA SER A 173 -9.80 26.82 17.60
C SER A 173 -8.37 27.04 18.09
N ALA A 174 -7.57 25.98 18.23
CA ALA A 174 -6.16 26.06 18.61
C ALA A 174 -5.24 26.41 17.41
N LEU A 175 -5.75 26.26 16.18
CA LEU A 175 -5.01 26.53 14.96
C LEU A 175 -4.85 28.04 14.66
N PRO A 176 -3.85 28.41 13.83
CA PRO A 176 -3.71 29.79 13.35
C PRO A 176 -4.99 30.32 12.70
N ARG A 177 -5.28 31.63 12.85
CA ARG A 177 -6.53 32.25 12.38
C ARG A 177 -6.85 31.99 10.91
N ASP A 178 -5.82 32.00 10.06
CA ASP A 178 -5.98 31.80 8.61
C ASP A 178 -6.41 30.35 8.30
N SER A 179 -5.81 29.37 8.98
CA SER A 179 -6.19 27.94 8.88
C SER A 179 -7.58 27.67 9.50
N GLN A 180 -7.88 28.31 10.63
CA GLN A 180 -9.16 28.16 11.35
C GLN A 180 -10.35 28.49 10.44
N GLY A 181 -10.27 29.61 9.70
CA GLY A 181 -11.35 30.06 8.82
C GLY A 181 -11.63 29.08 7.68
N LEU A 182 -10.58 28.50 7.08
CA LEU A 182 -10.72 27.55 5.98
C LEU A 182 -11.17 26.17 6.46
N LEU A 183 -10.61 25.65 7.55
CA LEU A 183 -11.04 24.35 8.09
C LEU A 183 -12.48 24.39 8.61
N THR A 184 -12.91 25.51 9.18
CA THR A 184 -14.31 25.71 9.55
C THR A 184 -15.21 25.61 8.32
N ARG A 185 -14.83 26.23 7.18
CA ARG A 185 -15.58 26.12 5.92
C ARG A 185 -15.55 24.72 5.33
N LEU A 186 -14.43 24.00 5.46
CA LEU A 186 -14.32 22.61 5.03
C LEU A 186 -15.29 21.73 5.83
N LEU A 187 -15.31 21.85 7.16
CA LEU A 187 -16.24 21.12 8.01
C LEU A 187 -17.70 21.48 7.72
N GLU A 188 -18.01 22.77 7.54
CA GLU A 188 -19.35 23.22 7.12
C GLU A 188 -19.74 22.59 5.77
N LEU A 189 -18.82 22.54 4.80
CA LEU A 189 -19.06 21.90 3.51
C LEU A 189 -19.30 20.39 3.66
N LEU A 190 -18.44 19.68 4.40
CA LEU A 190 -18.61 18.25 4.65
C LEU A 190 -19.97 17.96 5.31
N GLN A 191 -20.38 18.76 6.30
CA GLN A 191 -21.68 18.61 6.94
C GLN A 191 -22.84 18.89 5.98
N LEU A 192 -22.76 19.98 5.21
CA LEU A 192 -23.82 20.41 4.28
C LEU A 192 -24.02 19.38 3.16
N GLN A 193 -22.96 18.66 2.77
CA GLN A 193 -22.99 17.58 1.80
C GLN A 193 -23.34 16.20 2.40
N GLY A 194 -23.62 16.12 3.71
CA GLY A 194 -23.94 14.86 4.38
C GLY A 194 -22.75 13.89 4.51
N CYS A 195 -21.52 14.41 4.43
CA CYS A 195 -20.29 13.64 4.61
C CYS A 195 -19.90 13.47 6.09
N VAL A 196 -20.54 14.18 7.01
CA VAL A 196 -20.31 14.05 8.46
C VAL A 196 -21.47 13.30 9.10
N ILE A 197 -21.16 12.26 9.85
CA ILE A 197 -22.11 11.51 10.68
C ILE A 197 -21.76 11.70 12.16
N THR A 198 -22.75 11.50 13.02
CA THR A 198 -22.57 11.66 14.47
C THR A 198 -23.27 10.56 15.24
N SER A 199 -22.79 10.30 16.45
CA SER A 199 -23.41 9.37 17.38
C SER A 199 -23.30 9.85 18.82
N ALA A 200 -24.23 9.43 19.67
CA ALA A 200 -24.12 9.62 21.12
C ALA A 200 -23.16 8.61 21.78
N THR A 201 -22.73 7.57 21.04
CA THR A 201 -21.83 6.51 21.50
C THR A 201 -20.67 6.32 20.55
N ALA A 202 -19.58 5.72 21.06
CA ALA A 202 -18.43 5.27 20.29
C ALA A 202 -18.10 3.83 20.72
N SER A 203 -18.86 2.87 20.20
CA SER A 203 -18.83 1.47 20.62
C SER A 203 -18.02 0.56 19.69
N ILE A 204 -17.73 1.00 18.47
CA ILE A 204 -17.00 0.22 17.45
C ILE A 204 -15.67 -0.34 17.99
N SER A 205 -14.82 0.49 18.59
CA SER A 205 -13.51 0.05 19.11
C SER A 205 -13.66 -1.04 20.17
N ARG A 206 -14.59 -0.87 21.11
CA ARG A 206 -14.88 -1.89 22.13
C ARG A 206 -15.37 -3.19 21.51
N HIS A 207 -16.26 -3.11 20.51
CA HIS A 207 -16.77 -4.28 19.81
C HIS A 207 -15.66 -5.05 19.09
N TRP A 208 -14.69 -4.37 18.48
CA TRP A 208 -13.49 -5.01 17.95
C TRP A 208 -12.73 -5.79 19.02
N PHE A 209 -12.56 -5.22 20.21
CA PHE A 209 -11.85 -5.86 21.33
C PHE A 209 -12.64 -7.02 21.97
N ASP A 210 -13.98 -6.99 21.88
CA ASP A 210 -14.85 -8.07 22.33
C ASP A 210 -14.79 -9.29 21.37
N VAL A 211 -14.53 -9.06 20.08
CA VAL A 211 -14.44 -10.11 19.04
C VAL A 211 -13.02 -10.63 18.84
N VAL A 212 -12.04 -9.73 18.78
CA VAL A 212 -10.63 -10.01 18.47
C VAL A 212 -9.84 -10.11 19.76
N GLN A 213 -9.33 -11.32 20.04
CA GLN A 213 -8.58 -11.65 21.24
C GLN A 213 -7.11 -11.32 21.08
N ASP A 214 -6.41 -11.21 22.21
CA ASP A 214 -4.97 -10.98 22.26
C ASP A 214 -4.21 -11.96 21.36
N GLN A 215 -3.27 -11.44 20.57
CA GLN A 215 -2.45 -12.14 19.56
C GLN A 215 -3.18 -12.63 18.31
N ASP A 216 -4.47 -12.34 18.16
CA ASP A 216 -5.17 -12.60 16.91
C ASP A 216 -4.66 -11.68 15.79
N THR A 217 -4.59 -12.23 14.57
CA THR A 217 -4.44 -11.44 13.35
C THR A 217 -5.75 -11.47 12.57
N VAL A 218 -6.18 -10.34 12.02
CA VAL A 218 -7.36 -10.24 11.15
C VAL A 218 -6.91 -9.73 9.79
N HIS A 219 -7.27 -10.47 8.73
CA HIS A 219 -7.05 -10.01 7.37
C HIS A 219 -8.16 -9.05 6.96
N LEU A 220 -7.83 -7.79 6.69
CA LEU A 220 -8.80 -6.76 6.33
C LEU A 220 -9.07 -6.73 4.82
N GLY A 221 -8.19 -7.34 4.03
CA GLY A 221 -8.27 -7.41 2.58
C GLY A 221 -6.95 -7.01 1.91
N HIS A 222 -6.68 -7.60 0.75
CA HIS A 222 -5.41 -7.46 0.02
C HIS A 222 -4.20 -7.77 0.94
N ALA A 223 -3.34 -6.80 1.21
CA ALA A 223 -2.18 -6.92 2.11
C ALA A 223 -2.49 -6.39 3.52
N ALA A 224 -3.67 -5.79 3.73
CA ALA A 224 -4.02 -5.14 4.97
C ALA A 224 -4.28 -6.16 6.09
N LEU A 225 -3.51 -6.06 7.17
CA LEU A 225 -3.65 -6.90 8.37
C LEU A 225 -3.82 -6.02 9.61
N LEU A 226 -4.66 -6.49 10.53
CA LEU A 226 -4.77 -5.95 11.89
C LEU A 226 -4.28 -7.01 12.88
N TYR A 227 -3.31 -6.66 13.72
CA TYR A 227 -2.78 -7.55 14.76
C TYR A 227 -3.15 -7.01 16.14
N ARG A 228 -3.74 -7.86 16.98
CA ARG A 228 -4.09 -7.52 18.36
C ARG A 228 -2.91 -7.75 19.29
N GLN A 229 -2.46 -6.69 19.96
CA GLN A 229 -1.47 -6.78 21.03
C GLN A 229 -2.06 -6.23 22.32
N ARG A 230 -2.38 -7.11 23.27
CA ARG A 230 -3.04 -6.80 24.55
C ARG A 230 -4.23 -5.88 24.43
N GLU A 231 -4.05 -4.58 24.67
CA GLU A 231 -5.06 -3.52 24.62
C GLU A 231 -4.88 -2.55 23.45
N THR A 232 -4.01 -2.89 22.51
CA THR A 232 -3.69 -2.10 21.33
C THR A 232 -3.86 -2.92 20.05
N MET A 233 -3.82 -2.24 18.91
CA MET A 233 -3.89 -2.84 17.58
C MET A 233 -2.76 -2.29 16.73
N PHE A 234 -2.11 -3.14 15.94
CA PHE A 234 -1.17 -2.75 14.89
C PHE A 234 -1.82 -2.95 13.53
N LEU A 235 -1.54 -2.04 12.60
CA LEU A 235 -2.07 -2.08 11.25
C LEU A 235 -0.92 -2.21 10.25
N PHE A 236 -1.03 -3.14 9.31
CA PHE A 236 -0.02 -3.38 8.28
C PHE A 236 -0.64 -3.10 6.91
N ASP A 237 0.09 -2.40 6.04
CA ASP A 237 -0.29 -2.07 4.65
C ASP A 237 -1.78 -1.71 4.47
N PRO A 238 -2.29 -0.67 5.15
CA PRO A 238 -3.71 -0.37 5.10
C PRO A 238 -4.11 0.22 3.76
N TRP A 239 -4.77 -0.60 2.94
CA TRP A 239 -5.47 -0.16 1.74
C TRP A 239 -6.98 -0.27 1.94
N LEU A 240 -7.55 0.74 2.57
CA LEU A 240 -8.98 0.81 2.87
C LEU A 240 -9.71 1.51 1.73
N LEU A 241 -10.97 1.13 1.50
CA LEU A 241 -11.79 1.73 0.45
C LEU A 241 -13.05 2.36 1.05
N PRO A 242 -13.46 3.57 0.62
CA PRO A 242 -14.75 4.12 0.96
C PRO A 242 -15.88 3.25 0.41
N TRP A 243 -17.02 3.22 1.09
CA TRP A 243 -18.18 2.47 0.65
C TRP A 243 -18.60 2.93 -0.73
N PHE A 244 -18.82 1.94 -1.60
CA PHE A 244 -19.30 2.14 -2.95
C PHE A 244 -18.35 2.91 -3.89
N ALA A 245 -17.09 3.13 -3.49
CA ALA A 245 -16.10 3.77 -4.37
C ALA A 245 -15.74 2.89 -5.57
N GLU A 246 -15.50 1.60 -5.33
CA GLU A 246 -15.00 0.65 -6.35
C GLU A 246 -15.92 -0.55 -6.59
N SER A 247 -16.91 -0.77 -5.73
CA SER A 247 -17.82 -1.92 -5.81
C SER A 247 -19.22 -1.56 -5.32
N SER A 248 -20.20 -2.43 -5.49
CA SER A 248 -21.56 -2.21 -5.00
C SER A 248 -21.78 -2.65 -3.55
N ILE A 249 -20.73 -3.04 -2.82
CA ILE A 249 -20.83 -3.52 -1.44
C ILE A 249 -20.09 -2.60 -0.46
N PRO A 250 -20.56 -2.50 0.81
CA PRO A 250 -19.82 -1.84 1.88
C PRO A 250 -18.44 -2.44 2.13
N SER A 251 -17.49 -1.61 2.55
CA SER A 251 -16.08 -1.93 2.81
C SER A 251 -15.62 -1.40 4.16
N LEU A 252 -14.51 -1.91 4.69
CA LEU A 252 -13.88 -1.28 5.85
C LEU A 252 -13.31 0.09 5.45
N TRP A 253 -13.65 1.12 6.23
CA TRP A 253 -13.23 2.50 5.98
C TRP A 253 -13.19 3.32 7.27
N GLY A 254 -12.16 4.15 7.42
CA GLY A 254 -12.08 5.18 8.47
C GLY A 254 -12.47 4.70 9.86
N GLY A 255 -13.44 5.38 10.48
CA GLY A 255 -13.95 5.11 11.83
C GLY A 255 -14.60 3.75 12.07
N LEU A 256 -14.64 2.86 11.07
CA LEU A 256 -15.03 1.46 11.26
C LEU A 256 -13.92 0.59 11.87
N LEU A 257 -12.70 1.10 11.98
CA LEU A 257 -11.57 0.41 12.62
C LEU A 257 -11.19 1.08 13.96
N PRO A 258 -10.67 0.31 14.92
CA PRO A 258 -10.08 0.89 16.11
C PRO A 258 -8.83 1.70 15.73
N LYS A 259 -8.57 2.78 16.46
CA LYS A 259 -7.34 3.56 16.32
C LYS A 259 -6.12 2.64 16.51
N PRO A 260 -5.22 2.53 15.52
CA PRO A 260 -4.01 1.74 15.67
C PRO A 260 -3.01 2.43 16.59
N ALA A 261 -2.21 1.65 17.32
CA ALA A 261 -1.07 2.13 18.09
C ALA A 261 0.17 2.36 17.20
N ALA A 262 0.22 1.72 16.04
CA ALA A 262 1.26 1.87 15.03
C ALA A 262 0.76 1.35 13.68
N VAL A 263 1.23 1.96 12.59
CA VAL A 263 1.03 1.48 11.22
C VAL A 263 2.38 1.07 10.64
N PHE A 264 2.44 -0.05 9.94
CA PHE A 264 3.64 -0.56 9.29
C PHE A 264 3.41 -0.64 7.78
N LEU A 265 4.27 0.01 7.00
CA LEU A 265 4.24 -0.01 5.53
C LEU A 265 5.40 -0.86 5.02
N THR A 266 5.13 -1.83 4.14
CA THR A 266 6.15 -2.77 3.64
C THR A 266 6.98 -2.18 2.52
N HIS A 267 6.35 -1.65 1.48
CA HIS A 267 7.03 -1.11 0.31
C HIS A 267 6.22 0.00 -0.35
N ASP A 268 6.70 0.54 -1.47
CA ASP A 268 6.30 1.83 -2.04
C ASP A 268 5.13 1.77 -3.05
N HIS A 269 4.54 0.60 -3.28
CA HIS A 269 3.42 0.47 -4.21
C HIS A 269 2.11 1.03 -3.63
N ASP A 270 1.23 1.51 -4.52
CA ASP A 270 0.01 2.26 -4.17
C ASP A 270 -0.99 1.45 -3.33
N ASP A 271 -1.00 0.12 -3.47
CA ASP A 271 -1.82 -0.81 -2.71
C ASP A 271 -1.25 -1.17 -1.32
N HIS A 272 -0.07 -0.62 -0.98
CA HIS A 272 0.56 -0.71 0.34
C HIS A 272 0.72 0.67 1.00
N VAL A 273 0.85 1.73 0.19
CA VAL A 273 1.02 3.13 0.62
C VAL A 273 -0.09 3.99 0.01
N ASP A 274 -1.34 3.71 0.35
CA ASP A 274 -2.49 4.47 -0.18
C ASP A 274 -2.62 5.84 0.52
N PRO A 275 -2.30 6.98 -0.16
CA PRO A 275 -2.36 8.29 0.48
C PRO A 275 -3.78 8.65 0.92
N ARG A 276 -4.79 8.11 0.23
CA ARG A 276 -6.21 8.28 0.59
C ARG A 276 -6.50 7.65 1.96
N THR A 277 -6.08 6.42 2.22
CA THR A 277 -6.26 5.77 3.53
C THR A 277 -5.48 6.51 4.61
N LEU A 278 -4.20 6.77 4.36
CA LEU A 278 -3.29 7.42 5.32
C LEU A 278 -3.76 8.84 5.70
N LEU A 279 -4.36 9.59 4.76
CA LEU A 279 -4.95 10.90 5.02
C LEU A 279 -6.06 10.86 6.08
N HIS A 280 -6.77 9.74 6.24
CA HIS A 280 -7.89 9.60 7.18
C HIS A 280 -7.52 8.89 8.49
N LEU A 281 -6.26 8.46 8.68
CA LEU A 281 -5.81 7.90 9.94
C LEU A 281 -5.47 9.00 10.97
N PRO A 282 -5.55 8.73 12.29
CA PRO A 282 -5.13 9.67 13.32
C PRO A 282 -3.64 10.02 13.20
N LYS A 283 -3.31 11.31 13.16
CA LYS A 283 -1.96 11.81 12.84
C LYS A 283 -0.92 11.71 13.95
N ASP A 284 -1.38 11.41 15.17
CA ASP A 284 -0.51 11.04 16.29
C ASP A 284 -0.10 9.56 16.27
N THR A 285 -0.59 8.78 15.30
CA THR A 285 -0.18 7.39 15.11
C THR A 285 1.23 7.31 14.51
N PRO A 286 2.18 6.59 15.14
CA PRO A 286 3.47 6.30 14.54
C PRO A 286 3.34 5.49 13.24
N ILE A 287 4.00 5.94 12.18
CA ILE A 287 4.08 5.24 10.89
C ILE A 287 5.50 4.70 10.72
N ILE A 288 5.62 3.37 10.67
CA ILE A 288 6.87 2.65 10.49
C ILE A 288 7.05 2.35 9.00
N VAL A 289 8.19 2.72 8.45
CA VAL A 289 8.49 2.62 7.01
C VAL A 289 9.88 2.01 6.76
N PRO A 290 10.16 1.52 5.53
CA PRO A 290 11.50 1.11 5.13
C PRO A 290 12.53 2.22 5.32
N SER A 291 13.73 1.85 5.81
CA SER A 291 14.79 2.85 6.03
C SER A 291 15.66 3.06 4.81
N ARG A 292 16.00 4.32 4.56
CA ARG A 292 17.04 4.74 3.60
C ARG A 292 18.43 4.20 3.98
N ARG A 293 18.62 3.79 5.24
CA ARG A 293 19.87 3.17 5.72
C ARG A 293 20.14 1.78 5.15
N ASN A 294 19.12 1.13 4.56
CA ASN A 294 19.31 -0.07 3.75
C ASN A 294 20.03 0.24 2.41
N ARG A 295 20.36 1.53 2.17
CA ARG A 295 21.28 2.13 1.19
C ARG A 295 21.17 1.59 -0.23
N THR A 296 20.32 2.26 -0.99
CA THR A 296 20.23 2.12 -2.43
C THR A 296 20.23 3.51 -3.09
N GLN A 297 20.51 3.58 -4.38
CA GLN A 297 20.72 4.86 -5.08
C GLN A 297 19.43 5.70 -5.13
N LEU A 298 18.29 5.01 -5.24
CA LEU A 298 16.96 5.58 -5.32
C LEU A 298 16.11 5.06 -4.16
N PHE A 299 15.16 5.86 -3.69
CA PHE A 299 14.27 5.48 -2.61
C PHE A 299 12.92 6.17 -2.74
N PHE A 300 11.88 5.62 -2.11
CA PHE A 300 10.62 6.32 -1.95
C PHE A 300 10.67 7.26 -0.73
N ASP A 301 10.36 8.54 -0.92
CA ASP A 301 10.43 9.56 0.12
C ASP A 301 9.19 9.55 1.02
N TYR A 302 9.10 8.51 1.86
CA TYR A 302 8.06 8.36 2.87
C TYR A 302 7.90 9.60 3.76
N HIS A 303 9.01 10.26 4.13
CA HIS A 303 8.93 11.48 4.95
C HIS A 303 8.23 12.62 4.22
N GLY A 304 8.58 12.85 2.94
CA GLY A 304 7.93 13.86 2.11
C GLY A 304 6.41 13.63 2.01
N LEU A 305 6.00 12.41 1.66
CA LEU A 305 4.58 12.03 1.58
C LEU A 305 3.87 12.18 2.93
N LEU A 306 4.38 11.53 3.97
CA LEU A 306 3.68 11.42 5.27
C LEU A 306 3.62 12.77 6.00
N THR A 307 4.63 13.63 5.85
CA THR A 307 4.60 14.99 6.39
C THR A 307 3.50 15.81 5.72
N GLU A 308 3.37 15.71 4.39
CA GLU A 308 2.32 16.43 3.64
C GLU A 308 0.90 15.92 4.00
N LEU A 309 0.79 14.64 4.36
CA LEU A 309 -0.45 14.08 4.93
C LEU A 309 -0.68 14.51 6.38
N GLY A 310 0.31 15.08 7.07
CA GLY A 310 0.19 15.60 8.44
C GLY A 310 0.73 14.69 9.55
N PHE A 311 1.47 13.62 9.23
CA PHE A 311 2.11 12.78 10.24
C PHE A 311 3.42 13.40 10.72
N GLU A 312 3.59 13.44 12.05
CA GLU A 312 4.83 13.93 12.68
C GLU A 312 5.74 12.79 13.14
N HIS A 313 5.20 11.57 13.27
CA HIS A 313 5.88 10.42 13.84
C HIS A 313 6.18 9.35 12.79
N VAL A 314 7.07 9.66 11.85
CA VAL A 314 7.56 8.71 10.83
C VAL A 314 8.85 8.06 11.33
N ILE A 315 8.85 6.73 11.43
CA ILE A 315 9.96 5.94 11.97
C ILE A 315 10.51 5.03 10.88
N GLU A 316 11.71 5.34 10.39
CA GLU A 316 12.43 4.45 9.48
C GLU A 316 13.03 3.25 10.22
N LEU A 317 12.67 2.04 9.79
CA LEU A 317 13.19 0.79 10.35
C LEU A 317 14.08 0.08 9.33
N ALA A 318 15.39 0.01 9.62
CA ALA A 318 16.35 -0.70 8.78
C ALA A 318 16.26 -2.21 9.00
N HIS A 319 16.76 -3.01 8.03
CA HIS A 319 16.70 -4.47 8.12
C HIS A 319 17.37 -4.99 9.40
N GLY A 320 16.64 -5.80 10.15
CA GLY A 320 17.07 -6.37 11.44
C GLY A 320 16.83 -5.46 12.66
N GLU A 321 16.43 -4.20 12.47
CA GLU A 321 15.96 -3.34 13.56
C GLU A 321 14.53 -3.69 13.95
N SER A 322 14.12 -3.25 15.14
CA SER A 322 12.81 -3.57 15.70
C SER A 322 12.15 -2.39 16.37
N TRP A 323 10.84 -2.25 16.17
CA TRP A 323 9.97 -1.38 16.96
C TRP A 323 9.43 -2.18 18.16
N ALA A 324 9.84 -1.81 19.37
CA ALA A 324 9.53 -2.54 20.59
C ALA A 324 8.15 -2.17 21.15
N PHE A 325 7.48 -3.15 21.75
CA PHE A 325 6.27 -2.97 22.55
C PHE A 325 6.35 -3.86 23.80
N GLU A 326 5.37 -3.75 24.70
CA GLU A 326 5.40 -4.50 25.95
C GLU A 326 5.28 -6.02 25.69
N GLY A 327 6.36 -6.76 25.91
CA GLY A 327 6.41 -8.23 25.74
C GLY A 327 6.83 -8.71 24.36
N GLY A 328 7.21 -7.81 23.44
CA GLY A 328 7.60 -8.20 22.09
C GLY A 328 8.15 -7.05 21.24
N ALA A 329 8.25 -7.31 19.94
CA ALA A 329 8.63 -6.29 18.96
C ALA A 329 8.12 -6.65 17.56
N VAL A 330 7.98 -5.63 16.71
CA VAL A 330 7.87 -5.81 15.26
C VAL A 330 9.26 -5.57 14.65
N VAL A 331 9.78 -6.54 13.92
CA VAL A 331 11.14 -6.54 13.36
C VAL A 331 11.07 -6.30 11.86
N SER A 332 11.89 -5.39 11.33
CA SER A 332 12.07 -5.23 9.90
C SER A 332 12.88 -6.40 9.34
N VAL A 333 12.34 -7.06 8.32
CA VAL A 333 12.93 -8.21 7.64
C VAL A 333 13.24 -7.79 6.19
N PRO A 334 14.39 -8.16 5.61
CA PRO A 334 14.68 -7.91 4.21
C PRO A 334 13.57 -8.37 3.24
N PHE A 335 13.13 -7.44 2.39
CA PHE A 335 12.25 -7.69 1.25
C PHE A 335 13.10 -7.91 -0.01
N TYR A 336 12.74 -8.89 -0.82
CA TYR A 336 13.41 -9.21 -2.08
C TYR A 336 12.40 -9.18 -3.23
N GLY A 337 12.87 -8.99 -4.45
CA GLY A 337 12.05 -9.06 -5.65
C GLY A 337 11.02 -7.93 -5.76
N GLU A 338 9.97 -8.20 -6.54
CA GLU A 338 8.95 -7.26 -6.98
C GLU A 338 9.54 -5.98 -7.60
N ASP A 339 10.69 -6.13 -8.25
CA ASP A 339 11.51 -5.06 -8.79
C ASP A 339 11.93 -5.42 -10.22
N PRO A 340 11.01 -5.31 -11.19
CA PRO A 340 11.25 -5.73 -12.57
C PRO A 340 12.43 -5.00 -13.21
N CYS A 341 12.79 -3.83 -12.67
CA CYS A 341 13.80 -2.93 -13.18
C CYS A 341 15.13 -2.96 -12.41
N ASP A 342 15.27 -3.83 -11.40
CA ASP A 342 16.45 -3.94 -10.53
C ASP A 342 16.89 -2.61 -9.88
N LEU A 343 15.94 -1.74 -9.54
CA LEU A 343 16.23 -0.46 -8.88
C LEU A 343 16.74 -0.63 -7.44
N ASN A 344 16.42 -1.76 -6.83
CA ASN A 344 16.64 -2.09 -5.43
C ASN A 344 16.10 -0.97 -4.53
N MET A 345 14.81 -0.65 -4.58
CA MET A 345 14.27 0.34 -3.62
C MET A 345 14.23 -0.24 -2.19
N PRO A 346 14.42 0.57 -1.13
CA PRO A 346 14.35 0.07 0.24
C PRO A 346 12.93 -0.40 0.56
N ARG A 347 12.79 -1.69 0.89
CA ARG A 347 11.51 -2.35 1.21
C ARG A 347 11.67 -3.29 2.41
N ASN A 348 10.60 -3.54 3.14
CA ASN A 348 10.58 -4.36 4.34
C ASN A 348 9.47 -5.42 4.28
N CYS A 349 9.78 -6.64 4.68
CA CYS A 349 8.79 -7.52 5.33
C CYS A 349 8.79 -7.22 6.84
N TYR A 350 7.80 -7.74 7.58
CA TYR A 350 7.77 -7.58 9.04
C TYR A 350 7.57 -8.92 9.77
N LEU A 351 8.33 -9.12 10.84
CA LEU A 351 8.11 -10.19 11.81
C LEU A 351 7.53 -9.60 13.09
N ILE A 352 6.30 -9.98 13.42
CA ILE A 352 5.72 -9.71 14.74
C ILE A 352 6.21 -10.82 15.67
N SER A 353 6.95 -10.47 16.72
CA SER A 353 7.40 -11.40 17.76
C SER A 353 6.79 -11.00 19.09
N ASP A 354 5.75 -11.70 19.53
CA ASP A 354 4.95 -11.35 20.70
C ASP A 354 4.84 -12.53 21.67
N ARG A 355 5.50 -12.44 22.83
CA ARG A 355 5.38 -13.41 23.95
C ARG A 355 5.45 -14.89 23.53
N GLY A 356 6.32 -15.21 22.57
CA GLY A 356 6.53 -16.58 22.07
C GLY A 356 5.63 -17.00 20.89
N TYR A 357 4.79 -16.09 20.39
CA TYR A 357 4.04 -16.25 19.15
C TYR A 357 4.61 -15.32 18.08
N ASN A 358 4.91 -15.87 16.91
CA ASN A 358 5.56 -15.15 15.82
C ASN A 358 4.72 -15.20 14.54
N VAL A 359 4.57 -14.04 13.90
CA VAL A 359 3.83 -13.90 12.63
C VAL A 359 4.72 -13.20 11.61
N LEU A 360 4.90 -13.80 10.44
CA LEU A 360 5.62 -13.17 9.33
C LEU A 360 4.62 -12.56 8.35
N VAL A 361 4.70 -11.23 8.21
CA VAL A 361 4.05 -10.44 7.17
C VAL A 361 5.06 -10.30 6.03
N HIS A 362 4.99 -11.21 5.06
CA HIS A 362 5.95 -11.30 3.96
C HIS A 362 5.60 -10.38 2.78
N ALA A 363 4.32 -9.99 2.64
CA ALA A 363 3.80 -9.23 1.50
C ALA A 363 4.20 -9.90 0.17
N ASP A 364 4.67 -9.09 -0.78
CA ASP A 364 4.99 -9.47 -2.16
C ASP A 364 6.46 -9.84 -2.36
N SER A 365 7.22 -9.93 -1.27
CA SER A 365 8.65 -10.29 -1.31
C SER A 365 8.86 -11.65 -1.97
N GLY A 366 9.74 -11.74 -2.95
CA GLY A 366 10.03 -12.95 -3.70
C GLY A 366 11.49 -13.00 -4.19
N PRO A 367 11.89 -14.05 -4.90
CA PRO A 367 13.19 -14.08 -5.57
C PRO A 367 13.36 -12.91 -6.56
N THR A 368 14.52 -12.27 -6.56
CA THR A 368 14.90 -11.21 -7.51
C THR A 368 15.26 -11.77 -8.90
N ASN A 369 15.41 -10.90 -9.90
CA ASN A 369 15.86 -11.28 -11.26
C ASN A 369 17.22 -12.01 -11.28
N ASP A 370 18.14 -11.65 -10.39
CA ASP A 370 19.45 -12.31 -10.21
C ASP A 370 19.39 -13.55 -9.28
N GLY A 371 18.20 -13.86 -8.77
CA GLY A 371 17.91 -15.04 -7.96
C GLY A 371 18.25 -14.91 -6.48
N ARG A 372 18.61 -13.74 -5.95
CA ARG A 372 18.69 -13.51 -4.49
C ARG A 372 17.31 -13.69 -3.86
N SER A 373 17.27 -14.08 -2.60
CA SER A 373 16.02 -14.26 -1.84
C SER A 373 16.29 -14.41 -0.36
N ALA A 374 15.24 -14.26 0.46
CA ALA A 374 15.29 -14.47 1.90
C ALA A 374 15.78 -15.89 2.29
N LEU A 375 15.56 -16.89 1.44
CA LEU A 375 16.06 -18.25 1.64
C LEU A 375 17.56 -18.36 1.37
N LYS A 376 18.05 -17.84 0.23
CA LYS A 376 19.47 -17.92 -0.12
C LYS A 376 20.36 -17.13 0.83
N ASP A 377 19.85 -16.02 1.35
CA ASP A 377 20.56 -15.18 2.31
C ASP A 377 20.35 -15.62 3.78
N ASN A 378 19.66 -16.76 4.00
CA ASN A 378 19.35 -17.36 5.30
C ASN A 378 18.56 -16.44 6.25
N VAL A 379 17.82 -15.47 5.72
CA VAL A 379 17.06 -14.48 6.50
C VAL A 379 16.02 -15.16 7.38
N ILE A 380 15.21 -16.05 6.81
CA ILE A 380 14.15 -16.77 7.57
C ILE A 380 14.77 -17.64 8.66
N GLN A 381 15.89 -18.32 8.36
CA GLN A 381 16.59 -19.16 9.34
C GLN A 381 17.14 -18.32 10.51
N GLN A 382 17.69 -17.14 10.23
CA GLN A 382 18.16 -16.22 11.26
C GLN A 382 17.01 -15.72 12.14
N MET A 383 15.85 -15.40 11.55
CA MET A 383 14.66 -15.02 12.32
C MET A 383 14.22 -16.15 13.24
N VAL A 384 14.16 -17.38 12.75
CA VAL A 384 13.81 -18.55 13.58
C VAL A 384 14.84 -18.81 14.68
N GLY A 385 16.13 -18.68 14.37
CA GLY A 385 17.19 -18.84 15.36
C GLY A 385 17.14 -17.81 16.48
N ARG A 386 16.67 -16.59 16.18
CA ARG A 386 16.61 -15.47 17.15
C ARG A 386 15.31 -15.40 17.92
N TYR A 387 14.17 -15.55 17.25
CA TYR A 387 12.84 -15.32 17.82
C TYR A 387 12.05 -16.62 18.05
N GLY A 388 12.53 -17.75 17.52
CA GLY A 388 11.84 -19.03 17.55
C GLY A 388 10.97 -19.27 16.31
N PRO A 389 10.23 -20.39 16.26
CA PRO A 389 9.43 -20.76 15.10
C PRO A 389 8.38 -19.70 14.77
N ILE A 390 8.03 -19.59 13.49
CA ILE A 390 7.06 -18.65 12.94
C ILE A 390 5.84 -19.46 12.49
N PRO A 391 4.89 -19.75 13.39
CA PRO A 391 3.74 -20.62 13.08
C PRO A 391 2.80 -20.06 12.00
N LEU A 392 2.75 -18.73 11.81
CA LEU A 392 1.88 -18.07 10.85
C LEU A 392 2.68 -17.24 9.85
N VAL A 393 2.55 -17.56 8.56
CA VAL A 393 3.20 -16.85 7.45
C VAL A 393 2.13 -16.34 6.50
N PHE A 394 2.08 -15.03 6.29
CA PHE A 394 1.30 -14.40 5.24
C PHE A 394 2.22 -14.06 4.08
N ALA A 395 1.93 -14.53 2.87
CA ALA A 395 2.66 -14.13 1.67
C ALA A 395 1.74 -14.09 0.46
N SER A 396 2.13 -13.27 -0.52
CA SER A 396 1.56 -13.27 -1.85
C SER A 396 1.78 -14.62 -2.56
N GLN A 397 0.94 -14.95 -3.54
CA GLN A 397 1.17 -16.04 -4.50
C GLN A 397 1.23 -15.51 -5.94
N GLN A 398 1.55 -14.22 -6.10
CA GLN A 398 1.75 -13.62 -7.42
C GLN A 398 2.91 -14.31 -8.14
N GLN A 399 2.73 -14.54 -9.45
CA GLN A 399 3.74 -15.11 -10.35
C GLN A 399 3.82 -14.25 -11.63
N LEU A 400 3.91 -12.94 -11.42
CA LEU A 400 3.93 -11.95 -12.50
C LEU A 400 5.34 -11.74 -13.02
N PHE A 401 5.43 -11.78 -14.34
CA PHE A 401 6.56 -11.30 -15.12
C PHE A 401 6.05 -10.23 -16.07
N GLU A 402 6.85 -9.21 -16.31
CA GLU A 402 6.53 -8.18 -17.28
C GLU A 402 7.72 -7.80 -18.13
N ILE A 403 7.44 -7.26 -19.31
CA ILE A 403 8.47 -6.64 -20.15
C ILE A 403 8.90 -5.36 -19.43
N ARG A 404 10.21 -5.21 -19.20
CA ARG A 404 10.76 -4.12 -18.39
C ARG A 404 10.43 -2.72 -18.87
N SER A 405 10.02 -2.55 -20.14
CA SER A 405 9.57 -1.26 -20.70
C SER A 405 8.14 -0.87 -20.32
N HIS A 406 7.35 -1.80 -19.79
CA HIS A 406 5.99 -1.56 -19.31
C HIS A 406 5.91 -1.48 -17.78
N ALA A 407 6.99 -1.84 -17.09
CA ALA A 407 7.11 -1.67 -15.66
C ALA A 407 7.04 -0.18 -15.28
N ALA A 408 6.46 0.13 -14.11
CA ALA A 408 6.29 1.51 -13.66
C ALA A 408 7.61 2.30 -13.74
N HIS A 409 8.71 1.70 -13.26
CA HIS A 409 10.00 2.38 -13.17
C HIS A 409 10.94 2.16 -14.37
N SER A 410 10.43 1.71 -15.53
CA SER A 410 11.22 1.51 -16.76
C SER A 410 12.22 2.63 -17.06
N PRO A 411 11.85 3.94 -16.98
CA PRO A 411 12.74 5.03 -17.34
C PRO A 411 13.97 5.17 -16.44
N LEU A 412 13.93 4.58 -15.24
CA LEU A 412 15.01 4.59 -14.26
C LEU A 412 15.94 3.37 -14.40
N ALA A 413 15.67 2.48 -15.36
CA ALA A 413 16.50 1.32 -15.68
C ALA A 413 17.31 1.51 -16.97
N HIS A 414 18.40 0.74 -17.09
CA HIS A 414 19.30 0.79 -18.23
C HIS A 414 18.55 0.50 -19.55
N PRO A 415 18.64 1.35 -20.58
CA PRO A 415 17.78 1.24 -21.77
C PRO A 415 17.99 -0.05 -22.55
N GLY A 416 19.20 -0.61 -22.52
CA GLY A 416 19.50 -1.89 -23.15
C GLY A 416 18.67 -3.08 -22.62
N THR A 417 18.09 -2.98 -21.42
CA THR A 417 17.31 -4.06 -20.81
C THR A 417 15.80 -3.84 -20.89
N TRP A 418 15.31 -2.75 -21.49
CA TRP A 418 13.87 -2.46 -21.52
C TRP A 418 13.02 -3.53 -22.26
N LEU A 419 13.63 -4.31 -23.15
CA LEU A 419 12.95 -5.43 -23.82
C LEU A 419 13.18 -6.80 -23.13
N ASP A 420 13.88 -6.81 -22.00
CA ASP A 420 14.01 -8.00 -21.17
C ASP A 420 12.76 -8.20 -20.32
N VAL A 421 12.68 -9.36 -19.68
CA VAL A 421 11.62 -9.70 -18.73
C VAL A 421 12.14 -9.44 -17.31
N GLY A 422 11.32 -8.78 -16.50
CA GLY A 422 11.54 -8.58 -15.07
C GLY A 422 10.46 -9.26 -14.24
N GLU A 423 10.83 -9.77 -13.06
CA GLU A 423 9.87 -10.23 -12.07
C GLU A 423 9.12 -9.06 -11.44
N ASN A 424 7.81 -9.18 -11.28
CA ASN A 424 6.97 -8.19 -10.62
C ASN A 424 6.12 -8.90 -9.56
N GLY A 425 6.80 -9.59 -8.64
CA GLY A 425 6.19 -10.54 -7.71
C GLY A 425 6.16 -11.94 -8.33
N TYR A 426 7.26 -12.68 -8.17
CA TYR A 426 7.39 -14.06 -8.69
C TYR A 426 7.62 -15.10 -7.59
N LEU A 427 6.56 -15.47 -6.88
CA LEU A 427 6.59 -16.37 -5.74
C LEU A 427 6.06 -17.75 -6.14
N THR A 428 6.96 -18.66 -6.51
CA THR A 428 6.59 -20.04 -6.86
C THR A 428 6.11 -20.82 -5.63
N ASN A 429 5.30 -21.85 -5.86
CA ASN A 429 4.83 -22.73 -4.79
C ASN A 429 6.01 -23.44 -4.09
N ALA A 430 7.05 -23.80 -4.83
CA ALA A 430 8.26 -24.39 -4.24
C ALA A 430 8.97 -23.41 -3.30
N TYR A 431 9.17 -22.17 -3.72
CA TYR A 431 9.78 -21.12 -2.89
C TYR A 431 9.00 -20.90 -1.60
N LEU A 432 7.67 -20.75 -1.69
CA LEU A 432 6.81 -20.52 -0.52
C LEU A 432 6.77 -21.72 0.43
N ALA A 433 6.81 -22.94 -0.10
CA ALA A 433 6.91 -24.16 0.70
C ALA A 433 8.25 -24.22 1.46
N ASP A 434 9.36 -23.81 0.84
CA ASP A 434 10.67 -23.77 1.51
C ASP A 434 10.74 -22.67 2.57
N VAL A 435 10.15 -21.49 2.31
CA VAL A 435 9.97 -20.43 3.32
C VAL A 435 9.24 -20.99 4.54
N CYS A 436 8.11 -21.68 4.33
CA CYS A 436 7.33 -22.30 5.42
C CYS A 436 8.12 -23.37 6.17
N ALA A 437 8.93 -24.17 5.46
CA ALA A 437 9.75 -25.23 6.06
C ALA A 437 10.77 -24.65 7.05
N VAL A 438 11.54 -23.65 6.57
CA VAL A 438 12.58 -22.97 7.34
C VAL A 438 11.96 -22.17 8.49
N ALA A 439 10.81 -21.53 8.25
CA ALA A 439 10.03 -20.81 9.26
C ALA A 439 9.44 -21.72 10.35
N HIS A 440 9.35 -23.03 10.10
CA HIS A 440 8.60 -23.99 10.91
C HIS A 440 7.12 -23.61 11.05
N ALA A 441 6.53 -23.16 9.94
CA ALA A 441 5.16 -22.71 9.87
C ALA A 441 4.15 -23.84 10.10
N ARG A 442 3.00 -23.48 10.68
CA ARG A 442 1.82 -24.34 10.83
C ARG A 442 0.67 -23.91 9.93
N LEU A 443 0.63 -22.64 9.57
CA LEU A 443 -0.33 -22.09 8.65
C LEU A 443 0.36 -21.10 7.71
N PHE A 444 0.28 -21.40 6.42
CA PHE A 444 0.52 -20.47 5.33
C PHE A 444 -0.80 -19.84 4.91
N VAL A 445 -0.78 -18.52 4.77
CA VAL A 445 -1.91 -17.74 4.30
C VAL A 445 -1.53 -17.02 3.01
N SER A 446 -2.19 -17.39 1.91
CA SER A 446 -2.13 -16.63 0.66
C SER A 446 -2.96 -15.35 0.82
N TYR A 447 -2.31 -14.20 0.77
CA TYR A 447 -2.94 -12.86 0.82
C TYR A 447 -2.30 -11.94 -0.24
N ALA A 448 -2.50 -10.62 -0.18
CA ALA A 448 -1.92 -9.64 -1.12
C ALA A 448 -2.29 -9.85 -2.61
N THR A 449 -3.40 -10.57 -2.86
CA THR A 449 -3.97 -10.75 -4.21
C THR A 449 -5.47 -10.46 -4.22
N GLY A 450 -5.91 -9.59 -3.32
CA GLY A 450 -7.31 -9.26 -3.08
C GLY A 450 -7.91 -9.99 -1.88
N GLY A 451 -8.90 -10.84 -2.08
CA GLY A 451 -9.56 -11.54 -0.97
C GLY A 451 -10.67 -10.74 -0.27
N ALA A 452 -10.89 -9.48 -0.65
CA ALA A 452 -12.11 -8.75 -0.31
C ALA A 452 -12.91 -8.40 -1.57
N ASP A 453 -14.21 -8.65 -1.53
CA ASP A 453 -15.08 -8.33 -2.66
C ASP A 453 -15.25 -6.81 -2.82
N TRP A 454 -14.84 -5.94 -1.89
CA TRP A 454 -15.01 -4.50 -2.12
C TRP A 454 -13.94 -3.86 -3.00
N TYR A 455 -12.84 -4.56 -3.29
CA TYR A 455 -11.77 -4.02 -4.14
C TYR A 455 -12.13 -3.98 -5.62
N PRO A 456 -11.47 -3.10 -6.40
CA PRO A 456 -11.59 -3.11 -7.85
C PRO A 456 -11.17 -4.46 -8.43
N ASP A 457 -11.78 -4.84 -9.55
CA ASP A 457 -11.55 -6.11 -10.23
C ASP A 457 -10.78 -5.95 -11.56
N HIS A 458 -10.29 -4.74 -11.85
CA HIS A 458 -9.56 -4.39 -13.07
C HIS A 458 -8.03 -4.42 -12.93
N LEU A 459 -7.48 -4.45 -11.71
CA LEU A 459 -6.04 -4.49 -11.43
C LEU A 459 -5.47 -5.90 -11.64
N SER A 460 -4.29 -6.02 -12.27
CA SER A 460 -3.69 -7.30 -12.73
C SER A 460 -3.36 -8.27 -11.60
N PHE A 461 -3.10 -7.76 -10.41
CA PHE A 461 -2.78 -8.51 -9.20
C PHE A 461 -4.00 -8.79 -8.29
N MET A 462 -5.18 -8.33 -8.69
CA MET A 462 -6.41 -8.48 -7.92
C MET A 462 -7.28 -9.64 -8.43
N PHE A 463 -7.48 -10.66 -7.60
CA PHE A 463 -8.32 -11.81 -7.91
C PHE A 463 -9.62 -11.77 -7.11
N SER A 464 -10.73 -11.67 -7.85
CA SER A 464 -12.08 -11.65 -7.30
C SER A 464 -12.93 -12.76 -7.90
N ARG A 465 -13.95 -13.19 -7.15
CA ARG A 465 -14.93 -14.17 -7.64
C ARG A 465 -15.87 -13.59 -8.69
N ARG A 466 -15.88 -12.27 -8.88
CA ARG A 466 -16.72 -11.59 -9.87
C ARG A 466 -16.26 -11.79 -11.30
N ASN A 467 -14.94 -11.83 -11.53
CA ASN A 467 -14.36 -11.92 -12.88
C ASN A 467 -13.46 -13.17 -13.03
N PRO A 468 -14.03 -14.38 -12.96
CA PRO A 468 -13.25 -15.62 -13.04
C PRO A 468 -12.56 -15.79 -14.40
N ALA A 469 -13.17 -15.33 -15.50
CA ALA A 469 -12.56 -15.41 -16.83
C ALA A 469 -11.30 -14.54 -16.97
N ARG A 470 -11.31 -13.33 -16.38
CA ARG A 470 -10.15 -12.44 -16.34
C ARG A 470 -9.03 -13.06 -15.51
N THR A 471 -9.38 -13.56 -14.32
CA THR A 471 -8.42 -14.25 -13.46
C THR A 471 -7.78 -15.43 -14.20
N ALA A 472 -8.59 -16.29 -14.83
CA ALA A 472 -8.11 -17.42 -15.62
C ALA A 472 -7.21 -17.00 -16.80
N LEU A 473 -7.46 -15.85 -17.44
CA LEU A 473 -6.60 -15.31 -18.49
C LEU A 473 -5.25 -14.87 -17.93
N LEU A 474 -5.24 -14.15 -16.81
CA LEU A 474 -4.02 -13.61 -16.19
C LEU A 474 -3.14 -14.71 -15.60
N THR A 475 -3.76 -15.74 -15.01
CA THR A 475 -3.05 -16.82 -14.30
C THR A 475 -2.90 -18.09 -15.12
N ALA A 476 -3.22 -18.07 -16.43
CA ALA A 476 -3.22 -19.24 -17.30
C ALA A 476 -1.90 -20.04 -17.32
N HIS A 477 -0.79 -19.36 -17.03
CA HIS A 477 0.56 -19.94 -17.01
C HIS A 477 1.22 -19.90 -15.63
N TRP A 478 0.46 -19.59 -14.59
CA TRP A 478 0.97 -19.64 -13.21
C TRP A 478 0.93 -21.07 -12.71
N GLU A 479 1.80 -21.39 -11.75
CA GLU A 479 1.61 -22.58 -10.95
C GLU A 479 0.27 -22.45 -10.21
N PRO A 480 -0.64 -23.44 -10.32
CA PRO A 480 -1.93 -23.34 -9.68
C PRO A 480 -1.77 -23.18 -8.16
N PRO A 481 -2.32 -22.12 -7.52
CA PRO A 481 -2.08 -21.83 -6.11
C PRO A 481 -2.41 -22.99 -5.17
N GLU A 482 -3.44 -23.78 -5.49
CA GLU A 482 -3.86 -24.93 -4.70
C GLU A 482 -2.83 -26.07 -4.64
N LYS A 483 -1.87 -26.11 -5.58
CA LYS A 483 -0.78 -27.11 -5.56
C LYS A 483 0.22 -26.86 -4.44
N LEU A 484 0.30 -25.64 -3.91
CA LEU A 484 1.07 -25.35 -2.71
C LEU A 484 0.61 -26.20 -1.51
N LYS A 485 -0.68 -26.50 -1.41
CA LYS A 485 -1.25 -27.32 -0.33
C LYS A 485 -0.55 -28.68 -0.21
N ASP A 486 -0.23 -29.31 -1.33
CA ASP A 486 0.41 -30.63 -1.35
C ASP A 486 1.85 -30.56 -0.83
N LEU A 487 2.57 -29.49 -1.18
CA LEU A 487 3.94 -29.24 -0.70
C LEU A 487 3.95 -28.96 0.82
N LEU A 488 3.05 -28.09 1.29
CA LEU A 488 2.94 -27.72 2.71
C LEU A 488 2.51 -28.89 3.60
N ALA A 489 1.65 -29.79 3.10
CA ALA A 489 1.18 -30.96 3.85
C ALA A 489 2.34 -31.86 4.30
N SER A 490 3.39 -32.00 3.46
CA SER A 490 4.59 -32.78 3.79
C SER A 490 5.34 -32.23 5.01
N GLN A 491 5.17 -30.95 5.31
CA GLN A 491 5.81 -30.22 6.40
C GLN A 491 4.89 -30.02 7.61
N LYS A 492 3.67 -30.59 7.58
CA LYS A 492 2.61 -30.33 8.57
C LYS A 492 2.28 -28.83 8.68
N CYS A 493 2.33 -28.12 7.57
CA CYS A 493 1.84 -26.76 7.41
C CYS A 493 0.52 -26.82 6.62
N ARG A 494 -0.49 -26.06 7.05
CA ARG A 494 -1.77 -25.93 6.34
C ARG A 494 -1.73 -24.76 5.38
N TYR A 495 -2.47 -24.88 4.29
CA TYR A 495 -2.73 -23.81 3.34
C TYR A 495 -4.08 -23.17 3.63
N HIS A 496 -4.14 -21.84 3.58
CA HIS A 496 -5.37 -21.06 3.59
C HIS A 496 -5.31 -19.94 2.55
N TYR A 497 -6.36 -19.78 1.76
CA TYR A 497 -6.51 -18.63 0.86
C TYR A 497 -7.35 -17.58 1.57
N ALA A 498 -6.79 -16.40 1.83
CA ALA A 498 -7.38 -15.43 2.71
C ALA A 498 -8.64 -14.78 2.11
N HIS A 499 -9.65 -14.64 2.94
CA HIS A 499 -10.81 -13.79 2.71
C HIS A 499 -10.81 -12.64 3.71
N ALA A 500 -11.39 -11.51 3.33
CA ALA A 500 -11.52 -10.38 4.22
C ALA A 500 -12.35 -10.79 5.45
N LEU A 501 -11.88 -10.35 6.61
CA LEU A 501 -12.38 -10.67 7.95
C LEU A 501 -12.11 -12.11 8.41
N ASP A 502 -11.22 -12.86 7.73
CA ASP A 502 -10.64 -14.05 8.34
C ASP A 502 -9.77 -13.66 9.54
N LEU A 503 -9.99 -14.34 10.67
CA LEU A 503 -9.23 -14.19 11.90
C LEU A 503 -8.37 -15.43 12.13
N TYR A 504 -7.12 -15.20 12.53
CA TYR A 504 -6.11 -16.22 12.77
C TYR A 504 -5.73 -16.20 14.24
N ARG A 505 -6.13 -17.27 14.95
CA ARG A 505 -5.98 -17.37 16.40
C ARG A 505 -4.97 -18.44 16.79
N ALA A 506 -4.00 -18.09 17.62
CA ALA A 506 -3.11 -19.07 18.23
C ALA A 506 -3.90 -20.00 19.18
N THR A 507 -3.84 -21.31 18.94
CA THR A 507 -4.42 -22.34 19.82
C THR A 507 -3.30 -23.18 20.41
N GLY A 508 -2.95 -22.95 21.68
CA GLY A 508 -1.80 -23.58 22.32
C GLY A 508 -0.46 -23.05 21.80
N THR A 509 0.62 -23.85 21.88
CA THR A 509 1.98 -23.32 21.70
C THR A 509 2.37 -23.01 20.24
N ARG A 510 1.69 -23.59 19.23
CA ARG A 510 2.08 -23.44 17.81
C ARG A 510 0.94 -23.58 16.79
N GLU A 511 -0.25 -24.06 17.15
CA GLU A 511 -1.34 -24.22 16.17
C GLU A 511 -2.05 -22.88 15.94
N VAL A 512 -2.60 -22.69 14.74
CA VAL A 512 -3.30 -21.44 14.36
C VAL A 512 -4.66 -21.78 13.76
N GLU A 513 -5.75 -21.48 14.45
CA GLU A 513 -7.09 -21.69 13.93
C GLU A 513 -7.50 -20.54 13.00
N VAL A 514 -8.18 -20.88 11.90
CA VAL A 514 -8.82 -19.89 11.02
C VAL A 514 -10.28 -19.79 11.41
N ILE A 515 -10.70 -18.62 11.85
CA ILE A 515 -12.04 -18.33 12.32
C ILE A 515 -12.62 -17.27 11.39
N ALA A 516 -13.73 -17.59 10.73
CA ALA A 516 -14.53 -16.56 10.07
C ALA A 516 -15.25 -15.78 11.16
N VAL A 517 -14.93 -14.48 11.33
CA VAL A 517 -15.61 -13.62 12.32
C VAL A 517 -17.07 -13.31 11.94
N GLY A 518 -17.54 -13.84 10.81
CA GLY A 518 -18.93 -13.81 10.39
C GLY A 518 -19.46 -12.38 10.20
N GLU A 519 -20.73 -12.17 10.52
CA GLU A 519 -21.37 -10.85 10.42
C GLU A 519 -20.83 -9.83 11.44
N ALA A 520 -20.10 -10.26 12.47
CA ALA A 520 -19.74 -9.43 13.63
C ALA A 520 -18.87 -8.23 13.26
N LEU A 521 -17.94 -8.39 12.32
CA LEU A 521 -17.01 -7.33 11.88
C LEU A 521 -17.30 -6.86 10.45
N THR A 522 -18.45 -7.21 9.89
CA THR A 522 -18.82 -6.69 8.57
C THR A 522 -19.01 -5.17 8.63
N PRO A 523 -18.67 -4.43 7.56
CA PRO A 523 -18.75 -2.97 7.57
C PRO A 523 -20.13 -2.43 7.99
N LEU A 524 -21.20 -3.08 7.51
CA LEU A 524 -22.57 -2.67 7.84
C LEU A 524 -22.92 -2.96 9.31
N THR A 525 -22.48 -4.08 9.87
CA THR A 525 -22.67 -4.38 11.30
C THR A 525 -21.94 -3.36 12.16
N LEU A 526 -20.67 -3.06 11.84
CA LEU A 526 -19.87 -2.07 12.57
C LEU A 526 -20.53 -0.69 12.53
N TYR A 527 -20.97 -0.23 11.35
CA TYR A 527 -21.69 1.04 11.22
C TYR A 527 -22.96 1.10 12.09
N ARG A 528 -23.73 0.01 12.11
CA ARG A 528 -25.01 -0.06 12.84
C ARG A 528 -24.86 0.05 14.36
N LEU A 529 -23.71 -0.30 14.91
CA LEU A 529 -23.47 -0.24 16.36
C LEU A 529 -23.72 1.18 16.91
N ASP A 530 -23.25 2.21 16.20
CA ASP A 530 -23.33 3.59 16.65
C ASP A 530 -24.31 4.45 15.81
N HIS A 531 -24.65 4.06 14.59
CA HIS A 531 -25.40 4.91 13.66
C HIS A 531 -26.74 4.34 13.17
N GLY A 532 -27.09 3.11 13.53
CA GLY A 532 -28.28 2.43 13.00
C GLY A 532 -28.18 2.14 11.50
N ASP A 533 -29.31 2.08 10.79
CA ASP A 533 -29.30 1.82 9.35
C ASP A 533 -28.79 3.03 8.54
N PRO A 534 -27.95 2.81 7.50
CA PRO A 534 -27.54 3.88 6.60
C PRO A 534 -28.74 4.61 5.98
N PRO A 535 -28.66 5.93 5.75
CA PRO A 535 -29.80 6.76 5.35
C PRO A 535 -30.42 6.37 4.00
N PHE A 536 -29.64 5.72 3.12
CA PHE A 536 -30.05 5.23 1.81
C PHE A 536 -30.59 3.78 1.84
N MET A 537 -30.42 3.04 2.94
CA MET A 537 -30.93 1.67 3.08
C MET A 537 -32.41 1.59 3.52
N LYS A 538 -33.17 2.71 3.48
CA LYS A 538 -34.56 2.74 3.96
C LYS A 538 -35.35 1.55 3.41
N SER A 539 -35.89 0.77 4.37
CA SER A 539 -36.76 -0.36 4.14
C SER A 539 -37.83 0.00 3.13
N GLY A 540 -38.00 -0.88 2.13
CA GLY A 540 -39.12 -0.79 1.23
C GLY A 540 -40.39 -0.54 2.05
N LYS A 541 -41.08 0.56 1.75
CA LYS A 541 -42.52 0.59 2.01
C LYS A 541 -43.03 -0.70 1.40
N ARG A 542 -43.44 -1.67 2.23
CA ARG A 542 -44.33 -2.74 1.82
C ARG A 542 -45.45 -2.06 1.04
N ARG A 543 -45.43 -2.20 -0.28
CA ARG A 543 -46.59 -1.95 -1.12
C ARG A 543 -47.39 -3.23 -1.17
#